data_AF-A0A9D2KFT3-F1
#
_entry.id   AF-A0A9D2KFT3-F1
#
_cell.length_a   1.000
_cell.length_b   1.000
_cell.length_c   1.000
_cell.angle_alpha   90.00
_cell.angle_beta   90.00
_cell.angle_gamma   90.00
#
_symmetry.space_group_name_H-M   'P 1'
#
loop_
_entity.id
_entity.type
_entity.pdbx_description
1 polymer ?
#
loop_
_entity_poly.entity_id
_entity_poly.type
_entity_poly.pdbx_seq_one_letter_code
_entity_poly.pdbx_strand_id
1 'polypeptide(L)'
;MSVVRKSCKMAAALLSFALLLGMLLSLSSCRASSYTEEEHIARVTERAKERFLGEGSEYTGLEVYPVYNEYDELKYMLIEFQSQGFLYVLIDREQFPWKMYTLSNIHPESWMPYRVKEGAQEDVYDADGNLLVQAVDREYIRDESGQAVIYHESHFKAAGIEGERRYLLTTEAAEFLGGGSSWIPAVKRGEQYLDLVDGALIDYTPGMESSSYAVELLYFIPKPDFDL
;
A
#
# COMPACT_ATOMS: atom_id res chain seq x y z
N MET A 1 49.92 -40.19 15.52
CA MET A 1 48.80 -40.41 14.57
C MET A 1 47.40 -40.15 15.14
N SER A 2 47.17 -40.15 16.48
CA SER A 2 45.82 -39.94 17.05
C SER A 2 45.36 -38.48 17.08
N VAL A 3 46.28 -37.52 17.23
CA VAL A 3 45.97 -36.08 17.33
C VAL A 3 45.50 -35.51 15.98
N VAL A 4 46.22 -35.80 14.89
CA VAL A 4 45.86 -35.37 13.53
C VAL A 4 44.46 -35.85 13.13
N ARG A 5 44.11 -37.09 13.51
CA ARG A 5 42.80 -37.68 13.21
C ARG A 5 41.65 -37.02 14.00
N LYS A 6 41.91 -36.48 15.20
CA LYS A 6 40.93 -35.71 15.98
C LYS A 6 40.75 -34.31 15.40
N SER A 7 41.84 -33.64 15.02
CA SER A 7 41.82 -32.31 14.39
C SER A 7 41.08 -32.29 13.05
N CYS A 8 41.27 -33.32 12.20
CA CYS A 8 40.52 -33.46 10.94
C CYS A 8 39.01 -33.68 11.14
N LYS A 9 38.61 -34.43 12.17
CA LYS A 9 37.17 -34.65 12.48
C LYS A 9 36.50 -33.37 12.98
N MET A 10 37.20 -32.57 13.77
CA MET A 10 36.71 -31.27 14.25
C MET A 10 36.57 -30.25 13.11
N ALA A 11 37.55 -30.19 12.21
CA ALA A 11 37.49 -29.31 11.03
C ALA A 11 36.34 -29.71 10.10
N ALA A 12 36.13 -31.00 9.87
CA ALA A 12 35.00 -31.49 9.07
C ALA A 12 33.65 -31.14 9.71
N ALA A 13 33.50 -31.31 11.04
CA ALA A 13 32.27 -30.95 11.75
C ALA A 13 31.97 -29.45 11.69
N LEU A 14 32.99 -28.59 11.82
CA LEU A 14 32.84 -27.13 11.69
C LEU A 14 32.46 -26.72 10.27
N LEU A 15 33.04 -27.35 9.24
CA LEU A 15 32.66 -27.11 7.85
C LEU A 15 31.22 -27.55 7.56
N SER A 16 30.80 -28.71 8.07
CA SER A 16 29.42 -29.18 7.95
C SER A 16 28.44 -28.27 8.66
N PHE A 17 28.78 -27.76 9.85
CA PHE A 17 27.96 -26.79 10.57
C PHE A 17 27.88 -25.45 9.83
N ALA A 18 28.99 -24.95 9.28
CA ALA A 18 29.01 -23.73 8.47
C ALA A 18 28.20 -23.88 7.17
N LEU A 19 28.24 -25.05 6.52
CA LEU A 19 27.43 -25.36 5.34
C LEU A 19 25.95 -25.46 5.68
N LEU A 20 25.58 -26.11 6.79
CA LEU A 20 24.19 -26.18 7.26
C LEU A 20 23.65 -24.82 7.67
N LEU A 21 24.47 -24.00 8.36
CA LEU A 21 24.13 -22.63 8.71
C LEU A 21 24.00 -21.75 7.47
N GLY A 22 24.90 -21.90 6.49
CA GLY A 22 24.79 -21.25 5.17
C GLY A 22 23.53 -21.66 4.41
N MET A 23 23.14 -22.93 4.49
CA MET A 23 21.92 -23.46 3.87
C MET A 23 20.65 -22.91 4.55
N LEU A 24 20.63 -22.88 5.89
CA LEU A 24 19.55 -22.28 6.69
C LEU A 24 19.41 -20.77 6.43
N LEU A 25 20.53 -20.05 6.31
CA LEU A 25 20.54 -18.64 5.96
C LEU A 25 20.08 -18.40 4.50
N SER A 26 20.41 -19.30 3.58
CA SER A 26 19.93 -19.23 2.18
C SER A 26 18.44 -19.57 2.02
N LEU A 27 17.89 -20.44 2.87
CA LEU A 27 16.46 -20.73 2.93
C LEU A 27 15.66 -19.60 3.59
N SER A 28 16.34 -18.71 4.32
CA SER A 28 15.72 -17.55 4.98
C SER A 28 15.69 -16.31 4.09
N SER A 29 16.33 -16.32 2.92
CA SER A 29 16.34 -15.18 1.98
C SER A 29 15.40 -15.40 0.78
N CYS A 30 14.12 -15.62 1.05
CA CYS A 30 13.11 -15.62 -0.02
C CYS A 30 12.81 -14.17 -0.43
N ARG A 31 12.95 -13.87 -1.73
CA ARG A 31 12.56 -12.58 -2.31
C ARG A 31 11.03 -12.51 -2.40
N ALA A 32 10.45 -11.31 -2.45
CA ALA A 32 9.00 -11.21 -2.61
C ALA A 32 8.51 -11.89 -3.89
N SER A 33 9.30 -11.84 -4.96
CA SER A 33 9.02 -12.55 -6.22
C SER A 33 9.00 -14.09 -6.13
N SER A 34 9.38 -14.67 -4.99
CA SER A 34 9.28 -16.11 -4.74
C SER A 34 7.88 -16.56 -4.30
N TYR A 35 6.98 -15.63 -3.99
CA TYR A 35 5.64 -15.94 -3.48
C TYR A 35 4.57 -15.75 -4.54
N THR A 36 3.56 -16.61 -4.48
CA THR A 36 2.30 -16.47 -5.20
C THR A 36 1.45 -15.35 -4.59
N GLU A 37 0.41 -14.94 -5.31
CA GLU A 37 -0.56 -13.95 -4.83
C GLU A 37 -1.24 -14.42 -3.53
N GLU A 38 -1.69 -15.67 -3.48
CA GLU A 38 -2.35 -16.25 -2.32
C GLU A 38 -1.41 -16.33 -1.10
N GLU A 39 -0.12 -16.62 -1.33
CA GLU A 39 0.89 -16.62 -0.27
C GLU A 39 1.17 -15.20 0.25
N HIS A 40 1.19 -14.20 -0.63
CA HIS A 40 1.30 -12.80 -0.21
C HIS A 40 0.09 -12.37 0.60
N ILE A 41 -1.13 -12.69 0.15
CA ILE A 41 -2.38 -12.37 0.86
C ILE A 41 -2.35 -13.02 2.25
N ALA A 42 -2.03 -14.31 2.35
CA ALA A 42 -1.96 -15.01 3.63
C ALA A 42 -0.93 -14.37 4.58
N ARG A 43 0.26 -14.04 4.08
CA ARG A 43 1.32 -13.41 4.89
C ARG A 43 0.94 -12.02 5.38
N VAL A 44 0.43 -11.17 4.49
CA VAL A 44 -0.02 -9.81 4.84
C VAL A 44 -1.17 -9.89 5.83
N THR A 45 -2.11 -10.82 5.64
CA THR A 45 -3.23 -11.04 6.56
C THR A 45 -2.74 -11.39 7.96
N GLU A 46 -1.86 -12.39 8.11
CA GLU A 46 -1.39 -12.80 9.44
C GLU A 46 -0.59 -11.69 10.13
N ARG A 47 0.29 -11.00 9.41
CA ARG A 47 1.05 -9.87 9.96
C ARG A 47 0.16 -8.69 10.36
N ALA A 48 -0.83 -8.37 9.53
CA ALA A 48 -1.80 -7.31 9.84
C ALA A 48 -2.64 -7.66 11.08
N LYS A 49 -3.04 -8.94 11.24
CA LYS A 49 -3.74 -9.38 12.45
C LYS A 49 -2.87 -9.22 13.68
N GLU A 50 -1.61 -9.65 13.62
CA GLU A 50 -0.65 -9.52 14.74
C GLU A 50 -0.41 -8.05 15.11
N ARG A 51 -0.35 -7.16 14.12
CA ARG A 51 -0.06 -5.74 14.34
C ARG A 51 -1.26 -4.95 14.83
N PHE A 52 -2.43 -5.18 14.25
CA PHE A 52 -3.59 -4.29 14.42
C PHE A 52 -4.73 -4.90 15.21
N LEU A 53 -4.79 -6.21 15.41
CA LEU A 53 -5.86 -6.85 16.19
C LEU A 53 -5.32 -7.32 17.54
N GLY A 54 -6.20 -7.38 18.55
CA GLY A 54 -5.84 -7.84 19.89
C GLY A 54 -6.60 -7.12 20.99
N GLU A 55 -6.22 -7.41 22.24
CA GLU A 55 -6.80 -6.73 23.41
C GLU A 55 -6.48 -5.23 23.37
N GLY A 56 -7.51 -4.39 23.43
CA GLY A 56 -7.37 -2.94 23.36
C GLY A 56 -7.28 -2.36 21.95
N SER A 57 -7.37 -3.19 20.90
CA SER A 57 -7.49 -2.69 19.52
C SER A 57 -8.85 -2.02 19.28
N GLU A 58 -8.84 -0.97 18.46
CA GLU A 58 -10.04 -0.32 17.93
C GLU A 58 -10.70 -1.14 16.80
N TYR A 59 -9.96 -2.09 16.21
CA TYR A 59 -10.42 -2.91 15.09
C TYR A 59 -10.85 -4.30 15.54
N THR A 60 -12.00 -4.76 15.03
CA THR A 60 -12.57 -6.08 15.34
C THR A 60 -12.26 -7.14 14.29
N GLY A 61 -11.74 -6.72 13.13
CA GLY A 61 -11.44 -7.59 12.00
C GLY A 61 -10.76 -6.82 10.89
N LEU A 62 -10.25 -7.55 9.90
CA LEU A 62 -9.66 -7.00 8.69
C LEU A 62 -9.80 -7.97 7.52
N GLU A 63 -9.74 -7.42 6.32
CA GLU A 63 -9.68 -8.15 5.04
C GLU A 63 -8.53 -7.61 4.21
N VAL A 64 -7.91 -8.49 3.41
CA VAL A 64 -6.75 -8.14 2.58
C VAL A 64 -7.04 -8.44 1.13
N TYR A 65 -6.82 -7.45 0.26
CA TYR A 65 -7.10 -7.54 -1.16
C TYR A 65 -5.84 -7.30 -2.01
N PRO A 66 -5.64 -8.06 -3.10
CA PRO A 66 -4.56 -7.79 -4.06
C PRO A 66 -4.83 -6.51 -4.84
N VAL A 67 -3.77 -5.73 -5.06
CA VAL A 67 -3.81 -4.49 -5.83
C VAL A 67 -2.65 -4.45 -6.83
N TYR A 68 -2.99 -4.27 -8.10
CA TYR A 68 -2.07 -4.36 -9.22
C TYR A 68 -1.60 -2.98 -9.67
N ASN A 69 -0.41 -2.92 -10.27
CA ASN A 69 0.05 -1.72 -10.95
C ASN A 69 -0.49 -1.65 -12.39
N GLU A 70 -0.08 -0.61 -13.11
CA GLU A 70 -0.44 -0.36 -14.51
C GLU A 70 0.02 -1.43 -15.51
N TYR A 71 0.90 -2.36 -15.10
CA TYR A 71 1.43 -3.46 -15.92
C TYR A 71 0.78 -4.82 -15.57
N ASP A 72 -0.36 -4.81 -14.87
CA ASP A 72 -1.03 -6.02 -14.38
C ASP A 72 -0.17 -6.86 -13.42
N GLU A 73 0.84 -6.25 -12.78
CA GLU A 73 1.68 -6.92 -11.80
C GLU A 73 1.19 -6.65 -10.38
N LEU A 74 1.09 -7.71 -9.58
CA LEU A 74 0.82 -7.59 -8.15
C LEU A 74 1.98 -6.82 -7.49
N LYS A 75 1.67 -5.60 -7.04
CA LYS A 75 2.66 -4.68 -6.48
C LYS A 75 2.25 -4.16 -5.12
N TYR A 76 0.96 -4.16 -4.84
CA TYR A 76 0.39 -3.64 -3.61
C TYR A 76 -0.62 -4.62 -3.01
N MET A 77 -0.94 -4.43 -1.73
CA MET A 77 -2.11 -4.99 -1.08
C MET A 77 -2.91 -3.84 -0.46
N LEU A 78 -4.20 -4.07 -0.26
CA LEU A 78 -5.09 -3.20 0.49
C LEU A 78 -5.56 -3.96 1.74
N ILE A 79 -5.39 -3.37 2.91
CA ILE A 79 -5.98 -3.82 4.16
C ILE A 79 -7.22 -2.96 4.42
N GLU A 80 -8.37 -3.59 4.58
CA GLU A 80 -9.63 -2.96 4.96
C GLU A 80 -10.00 -3.41 6.37
N PHE A 81 -10.18 -2.46 7.29
CA PHE A 81 -10.47 -2.75 8.70
C PHE A 81 -11.97 -2.72 9.01
N GLN A 82 -12.35 -3.45 10.07
CA GLN A 82 -13.68 -3.38 10.68
C GLN A 82 -13.58 -2.66 12.04
N SER A 83 -14.41 -1.67 12.35
CA SER A 83 -15.60 -1.21 11.59
C SER A 83 -15.30 -0.28 10.40
N GLN A 84 -14.20 0.48 10.42
CA GLN A 84 -13.77 1.38 9.36
C GLN A 84 -12.24 1.57 9.38
N GLY A 85 -11.67 2.09 8.29
CA GLY A 85 -10.24 2.33 8.12
C GLY A 85 -9.65 1.45 7.03
N PHE A 86 -8.60 1.93 6.35
CA PHE A 86 -7.84 1.14 5.40
C PHE A 86 -6.37 1.58 5.35
N LEU A 87 -5.51 0.70 4.82
CA LEU A 87 -4.11 0.96 4.53
C LEU A 87 -3.68 0.28 3.23
N TYR A 88 -2.82 0.94 2.45
CA TYR A 88 -2.11 0.27 1.38
C TYR A 88 -0.80 -0.32 1.90
N VAL A 89 -0.37 -1.41 1.27
CA VAL A 89 0.88 -2.10 1.56
C VAL A 89 1.65 -2.27 0.26
N LEU A 90 2.85 -1.71 0.17
CA LEU A 90 3.78 -1.97 -0.91
C LEU A 90 4.45 -3.33 -0.70
N ILE A 91 4.45 -4.15 -1.76
CA ILE A 91 5.25 -5.36 -1.84
C ILE A 91 6.61 -4.99 -2.43
N ASP A 92 7.61 -4.92 -1.56
CA ASP A 92 8.97 -4.66 -1.96
C ASP A 92 9.66 -5.94 -2.42
N ARG A 93 9.91 -6.03 -3.74
CA ARG A 93 10.53 -7.19 -4.38
C ARG A 93 12.05 -7.25 -4.22
N GLU A 94 12.69 -6.15 -3.84
CA GLU A 94 14.14 -6.00 -3.80
C GLU A 94 14.72 -5.91 -2.38
N GLN A 95 13.88 -5.64 -1.37
CA GLN A 95 14.31 -5.60 0.03
C GLN A 95 14.52 -7.01 0.63
N PHE A 96 15.43 -7.06 1.61
CA PHE A 96 15.75 -8.24 2.41
C PHE A 96 14.46 -8.89 2.99
N PRO A 97 14.45 -10.22 3.23
CA PRO A 97 13.27 -11.01 3.61
C PRO A 97 12.49 -10.51 4.85
N TRP A 98 13.08 -9.63 5.65
CA TRP A 98 12.51 -9.05 6.86
C TRP A 98 11.74 -7.74 6.63
N LYS A 99 11.79 -7.14 5.43
CA LYS A 99 11.15 -5.84 5.10
C LYS A 99 10.37 -5.89 3.78
N MET A 100 9.56 -6.94 3.62
CA MET A 100 8.87 -7.22 2.36
C MET A 100 7.62 -6.37 2.15
N TYR A 101 7.01 -5.91 3.25
CA TYR A 101 5.71 -5.28 3.26
C TYR A 101 5.83 -3.93 3.94
N THR A 102 5.69 -2.84 3.17
CA THR A 102 5.77 -1.48 3.69
C THR A 102 4.40 -0.84 3.65
N LEU A 103 3.88 -0.41 4.78
CA LEU A 103 2.62 0.33 4.90
C LEU A 103 2.72 1.72 4.24
N SER A 104 1.61 2.23 3.72
CA SER A 104 1.50 3.62 3.24
C SER A 104 1.48 4.64 4.39
N ASN A 105 1.04 4.21 5.58
CA ASN A 105 1.05 5.00 6.81
C ASN A 105 1.05 4.09 8.05
N ILE A 106 1.37 4.65 9.22
CA ILE A 106 1.39 3.93 10.51
C ILE A 106 -0.01 3.72 11.09
N HIS A 107 -0.99 4.56 10.70
CA HIS A 107 -2.39 4.50 11.11
C HIS A 107 -3.29 4.62 9.87
N PRO A 108 -4.48 4.02 9.88
CA PRO A 108 -5.41 4.13 8.76
C PRO A 108 -5.71 5.57 8.36
N GLU A 109 -5.83 5.79 7.06
CA GLU A 109 -6.03 7.11 6.47
C GLU A 109 -7.51 7.35 6.16
N SER A 110 -7.90 8.61 6.20
CA SER A 110 -9.14 9.09 5.57
C SER A 110 -8.78 9.85 4.30
N TRP A 111 -9.69 9.86 3.34
CA TRP A 111 -9.49 10.62 2.09
C TRP A 111 -10.75 11.41 1.73
N MET A 112 -10.58 12.40 0.87
CA MET A 112 -11.65 13.28 0.41
C MET A 112 -11.69 13.26 -1.12
N PRO A 113 -12.81 12.86 -1.75
CA PRO A 113 -12.95 12.91 -3.19
C PRO A 113 -12.93 14.35 -3.68
N TYR A 114 -12.26 14.58 -4.80
CA TYR A 114 -12.15 15.90 -5.42
C TYR A 114 -12.02 15.77 -6.93
N ARG A 115 -12.39 16.84 -7.65
CA ARG A 115 -12.11 16.98 -9.09
C ARG A 115 -10.96 17.93 -9.30
N VAL A 116 -10.13 17.65 -10.31
CA VAL A 116 -9.13 18.61 -10.77
C VAL A 116 -9.83 19.78 -11.44
N LYS A 117 -9.48 20.99 -11.01
CA LYS A 117 -10.05 22.24 -11.54
C LYS A 117 -9.01 23.35 -11.49
N GLU A 118 -8.31 23.56 -12.60
CA GLU A 118 -7.26 24.57 -12.73
C GLU A 118 -7.76 25.96 -12.28
N GLY A 119 -6.96 26.62 -11.44
CA GLY A 119 -7.25 27.92 -10.84
C GLY A 119 -8.21 27.89 -9.66
N ALA A 120 -8.75 26.73 -9.26
CA ALA A 120 -9.55 26.61 -8.04
C ALA A 120 -8.68 26.82 -6.81
N GLN A 121 -9.23 27.51 -5.81
CA GLN A 121 -8.66 27.61 -4.46
C GLN A 121 -9.77 27.34 -3.47
N GLU A 122 -9.62 26.27 -2.70
CA GLU A 122 -10.61 25.88 -1.70
C GLU A 122 -9.95 25.65 -0.33
N ASP A 123 -10.60 26.22 0.69
CA ASP A 123 -10.36 25.87 2.07
C ASP A 123 -11.48 24.91 2.51
N VAL A 124 -11.09 23.73 2.98
CA VAL A 124 -12.01 22.75 3.55
C VAL A 124 -11.94 22.83 5.08
N TYR A 125 -13.09 22.92 5.72
CA TYR A 125 -13.22 23.00 7.17
C TYR A 125 -14.03 21.82 7.71
N ASP A 126 -13.73 21.39 8.93
CA ASP A 126 -14.56 20.42 9.66
C ASP A 126 -15.83 21.10 10.25
N ALA A 127 -16.68 20.29 10.86
CA ALA A 127 -17.93 20.75 11.49
C ALA A 127 -17.72 21.75 12.65
N ASP A 128 -16.53 21.73 13.27
CA ASP A 128 -16.15 22.62 14.36
C ASP A 128 -15.48 23.92 13.83
N GLY A 129 -15.30 24.04 12.52
CA GLY A 129 -14.71 25.20 11.84
C GLY A 129 -13.17 25.19 11.80
N ASN A 130 -12.52 24.06 12.09
CA ASN A 130 -11.08 23.94 11.92
C ASN A 130 -10.74 23.67 10.45
N LEU A 131 -9.71 24.34 9.96
CA LEU A 131 -9.19 24.15 8.62
C LEU A 131 -8.56 22.74 8.49
N LEU A 132 -9.12 21.93 7.60
CA LEU A 132 -8.62 20.60 7.26
C LEU A 132 -7.57 20.66 6.15
N VAL A 133 -7.89 21.34 5.04
CA VAL A 133 -7.04 21.41 3.85
C VAL A 133 -7.18 22.78 3.20
N GLN A 134 -6.05 23.32 2.74
CA GLN A 134 -6.01 24.36 1.70
C GLN A 134 -5.54 23.70 0.42
N ALA A 135 -6.38 23.72 -0.60
CA ALA A 135 -6.05 23.12 -1.88
C ALA A 135 -6.06 24.16 -3.01
N VAL A 136 -5.14 23.95 -3.94
CA VAL A 136 -5.07 24.65 -5.21
C VAL A 136 -5.34 23.62 -6.31
N ASP A 137 -6.04 24.04 -7.35
CA ASP A 137 -6.42 23.22 -8.52
C ASP A 137 -7.33 22.02 -8.19
N ARG A 138 -8.00 22.05 -7.03
CA ARG A 138 -8.92 21.00 -6.58
C ARG A 138 -10.27 21.60 -6.17
N GLU A 139 -11.34 20.95 -6.59
CA GLU A 139 -12.71 21.20 -6.15
C GLU A 139 -13.22 19.96 -5.40
N TYR A 140 -13.43 20.08 -4.09
CA TYR A 140 -13.84 18.94 -3.26
C TYR A 140 -15.32 18.59 -3.46
N ILE A 141 -15.63 17.29 -3.52
CA ILE A 141 -17.01 16.83 -3.62
C ILE A 141 -17.68 17.00 -2.25
N ARG A 142 -18.89 17.57 -2.27
CA ARG A 142 -19.66 17.93 -1.08
C ARG A 142 -20.95 17.12 -0.99
N ASP A 143 -21.39 16.87 0.24
CA ASP A 143 -22.67 16.25 0.54
C ASP A 143 -23.85 17.24 0.37
N GLU A 144 -25.06 16.77 0.64
CA GLU A 144 -26.29 17.58 0.57
C GLU A 144 -26.30 18.78 1.54
N SER A 145 -25.49 18.74 2.60
CA SER A 145 -25.33 19.83 3.57
C SER A 145 -24.30 20.88 3.13
N GLY A 146 -23.52 20.60 2.08
CA GLY A 146 -22.44 21.43 1.58
C GLY A 146 -21.09 21.18 2.27
N GLN A 147 -20.99 20.19 3.15
CA GLN A 147 -19.73 19.77 3.77
C GLN A 147 -18.95 18.86 2.81
N ALA A 148 -17.62 18.94 2.84
CA ALA A 148 -16.80 18.02 2.05
C ALA A 148 -17.03 16.58 2.52
N VAL A 149 -17.18 15.66 1.58
CA VAL A 149 -17.29 14.23 1.90
C VAL A 149 -15.93 13.74 2.40
N ILE A 150 -15.93 12.98 3.50
CA ILE A 150 -14.74 12.33 4.04
C ILE A 150 -15.04 10.84 4.14
N TYR A 151 -14.20 10.02 3.51
CA TYR A 151 -14.30 8.57 3.58
C TYR A 151 -13.25 8.00 4.53
N HIS A 152 -13.68 7.02 5.33
CA HIS A 152 -12.80 6.21 6.18
C HIS A 152 -12.63 4.79 5.62
N GLU A 153 -13.47 4.40 4.67
CA GLU A 153 -13.29 3.21 3.84
C GLU A 153 -12.31 3.48 2.69
N SER A 154 -11.70 2.42 2.16
CA SER A 154 -10.89 2.53 0.94
C SER A 154 -11.69 3.03 -0.25
N HIS A 155 -11.01 3.61 -1.24
CA HIS A 155 -11.61 4.07 -2.50
C HIS A 155 -12.46 2.97 -3.17
N PHE A 156 -12.01 1.73 -3.08
CA PHE A 156 -12.71 0.57 -3.61
C PHE A 156 -14.01 0.27 -2.89
N LYS A 157 -14.00 0.26 -1.56
CA LYS A 157 -15.20 -0.04 -0.77
C LYS A 157 -16.21 1.12 -0.83
N ALA A 158 -15.74 2.37 -0.79
CA ALA A 158 -16.59 3.55 -0.98
C ALA A 158 -17.29 3.54 -2.36
N ALA A 159 -16.60 3.06 -3.40
CA ALA A 159 -17.16 2.90 -4.74
C ALA A 159 -17.97 1.60 -4.95
N GLY A 160 -18.10 0.73 -3.95
CA GLY A 160 -18.84 -0.53 -4.05
C GLY A 160 -18.15 -1.60 -4.93
N ILE A 161 -16.83 -1.56 -5.03
CA ILE A 161 -16.03 -2.52 -5.80
C ILE A 161 -15.81 -3.79 -4.99
N GLU A 162 -16.42 -4.89 -5.43
CA GLU A 162 -16.29 -6.21 -4.79
C GLU A 162 -15.34 -7.14 -5.56
N GLY A 163 -15.81 -7.71 -6.68
CA GLY A 163 -15.12 -8.78 -7.43
C GLY A 163 -14.21 -8.31 -8.56
N GLU A 164 -14.01 -7.01 -8.71
CA GLU A 164 -13.21 -6.45 -9.79
C GLU A 164 -11.73 -6.35 -9.41
N ARG A 165 -10.87 -6.43 -10.42
CA ARG A 165 -9.44 -6.25 -10.22
C ARG A 165 -9.17 -4.80 -9.82
N ARG A 166 -8.46 -4.64 -8.69
CA ARG A 166 -8.09 -3.36 -8.10
C ARG A 166 -6.74 -2.90 -8.65
N TYR A 167 -6.66 -1.66 -9.08
CA TYR A 167 -5.44 -1.05 -9.60
C TYR A 167 -5.03 0.14 -8.75
N LEU A 168 -3.73 0.35 -8.61
CA LEU A 168 -3.14 1.56 -8.06
C LEU A 168 -2.14 2.08 -9.09
N LEU A 169 -2.63 2.95 -9.98
CA LEU A 169 -1.88 3.41 -11.14
C LEU A 169 -0.93 4.52 -10.72
N THR A 170 0.32 4.46 -11.17
CA THR A 170 1.32 5.48 -10.82
C THR A 170 1.23 6.68 -11.78
N THR A 171 1.37 7.89 -11.25
CA THR A 171 1.52 9.11 -12.07
C THR A 171 2.87 9.77 -11.78
N GLU A 172 3.38 10.57 -12.71
CA GLU A 172 4.51 11.44 -12.45
C GLU A 172 4.05 12.62 -11.60
N ALA A 173 4.68 12.85 -10.45
CA ALA A 173 4.34 13.96 -9.59
C ALA A 173 4.65 15.28 -10.30
N ALA A 174 3.61 16.07 -10.59
CA ALA A 174 3.74 17.36 -11.27
C ALA A 174 4.53 18.39 -10.45
N GLU A 175 4.50 18.26 -9.11
CA GLU A 175 5.30 19.10 -8.20
C GLU A 175 5.93 18.26 -7.08
N PHE A 176 7.22 18.48 -6.83
CA PHE A 176 8.05 17.72 -5.88
C PHE A 176 7.75 18.12 -4.43
N LEU A 177 6.53 17.90 -3.95
CA LEU A 177 6.17 18.10 -2.56
C LEU A 177 6.54 16.85 -1.74
N GLY A 178 7.81 16.78 -1.34
CA GLY A 178 8.21 16.00 -0.16
C GLY A 178 8.37 14.48 -0.32
N GLY A 179 8.55 13.96 -1.54
CA GLY A 179 8.95 12.56 -1.76
C GLY A 179 7.82 11.53 -1.71
N GLY A 180 6.56 11.96 -1.74
CA GLY A 180 5.42 11.09 -2.04
C GLY A 180 5.31 10.89 -3.55
N SER A 181 4.69 9.78 -3.99
CA SER A 181 4.20 9.68 -5.38
C SER A 181 2.69 9.88 -5.41
N SER A 182 2.16 10.13 -6.60
CA SER A 182 0.74 10.31 -6.81
C SER A 182 0.19 9.05 -7.46
N TRP A 183 -0.83 8.46 -6.84
CA TRP A 183 -1.46 7.24 -7.32
C TRP A 183 -2.93 7.46 -7.65
N ILE A 184 -3.45 6.71 -8.61
CA ILE A 184 -4.87 6.67 -8.95
C ILE A 184 -5.40 5.29 -8.56
N PRO A 185 -6.14 5.16 -7.44
CA PRO A 185 -6.95 3.99 -7.15
C PRO A 185 -8.00 3.81 -8.26
N ALA A 186 -7.99 2.67 -8.94
CA ALA A 186 -8.75 2.51 -10.17
C ALA A 186 -9.26 1.09 -10.40
N VAL A 187 -10.26 0.98 -11.26
CA VAL A 187 -10.71 -0.29 -11.85
C VAL A 187 -10.79 -0.17 -13.37
N LYS A 188 -10.42 -1.23 -14.09
CA LYS A 188 -10.41 -1.19 -15.56
C LYS A 188 -11.84 -1.28 -16.13
N ARG A 189 -12.13 -0.50 -17.17
CA ARG A 189 -13.41 -0.40 -17.89
C ARG A 189 -13.16 -0.40 -19.39
N GLY A 190 -13.02 -1.61 -19.97
CA GLY A 190 -12.61 -1.75 -21.37
C GLY A 190 -11.17 -1.26 -21.55
N GLU A 191 -10.98 -0.28 -22.44
CA GLU A 191 -9.67 0.35 -22.69
C GLU A 191 -9.34 1.48 -21.71
N GLN A 192 -10.33 1.92 -20.91
CA GLN A 192 -10.21 3.03 -19.96
C GLN A 192 -10.09 2.51 -18.53
N TYR A 193 -9.77 3.40 -17.61
CA TYR A 193 -9.87 3.17 -16.17
C TYR A 193 -10.94 4.06 -15.57
N LEU A 194 -11.67 3.55 -14.58
CA LEU A 194 -12.48 4.38 -13.68
C LEU A 194 -11.58 4.83 -12.52
N ASP A 195 -11.33 6.12 -12.44
CA ASP A 195 -10.69 6.78 -11.30
C ASP A 195 -11.64 6.77 -10.11
N LEU A 196 -11.23 6.16 -9.00
CA LEU A 196 -12.07 6.02 -7.81
C LEU A 196 -11.96 7.22 -6.87
N VAL A 197 -11.11 8.20 -7.15
CA VAL A 197 -11.04 9.44 -6.37
C VAL A 197 -12.19 10.38 -6.76
N ASP A 198 -12.49 10.51 -8.06
CA ASP A 198 -13.50 11.44 -8.56
C ASP A 198 -14.65 10.78 -9.33
N GLY A 199 -14.53 9.49 -9.64
CA GLY A 199 -15.51 8.70 -10.39
C GLY A 199 -15.46 8.90 -11.92
N ALA A 200 -14.41 9.52 -12.46
CA ALA A 200 -14.27 9.77 -13.89
C ALA A 200 -13.69 8.57 -14.65
N LEU A 201 -14.10 8.40 -15.92
CA LEU A 201 -13.38 7.51 -16.84
C LEU A 201 -12.18 8.25 -17.43
N ILE A 202 -11.02 7.61 -17.36
CA ILE A 202 -9.75 8.19 -17.79
C ILE A 202 -9.08 7.32 -18.85
N ASP A 203 -8.52 7.99 -19.86
CA ASP A 203 -7.59 7.40 -20.82
C ASP A 203 -6.19 7.43 -20.22
N TYR A 204 -5.85 6.40 -19.46
CA TYR A 204 -4.58 6.34 -18.74
C TYR A 204 -3.43 5.78 -19.59
N THR A 205 -2.30 6.48 -19.57
CA THR A 205 -1.00 5.98 -20.08
C THR A 205 0.04 6.05 -18.95
N PRO A 206 0.91 5.04 -18.77
CA PRO A 206 1.99 5.10 -17.80
C PRO A 206 2.89 6.34 -18.01
N GLY A 207 3.25 7.01 -16.92
CA GLY A 207 4.12 8.20 -16.95
C GLY A 207 3.40 9.54 -17.20
N MET A 208 2.06 9.55 -17.22
CA MET A 208 1.32 10.82 -17.28
C MET A 208 1.44 11.62 -15.97
N GLU A 209 1.35 12.95 -16.11
CA GLU A 209 1.44 13.88 -14.98
C GLU A 209 0.20 13.83 -14.08
N SER A 210 0.43 13.92 -12.77
CA SER A 210 -0.61 13.91 -11.74
C SER A 210 -1.53 15.14 -11.78
N SER A 211 -1.10 16.24 -12.39
CA SER A 211 -1.85 17.51 -12.47
C SER A 211 -3.17 17.40 -13.23
N SER A 212 -3.33 16.37 -14.05
CA SER A 212 -4.51 16.17 -14.90
C SER A 212 -5.56 15.22 -14.31
N TYR A 213 -5.26 14.59 -13.16
CA TYR A 213 -6.11 13.53 -12.58
C TYR A 213 -6.34 13.75 -11.09
N ALA A 214 -7.46 13.23 -10.60
CA ALA A 214 -7.65 13.10 -9.17
C ALA A 214 -6.75 11.96 -8.67
N VAL A 215 -5.99 12.21 -7.61
CA VAL A 215 -4.96 11.28 -7.13
C VAL A 215 -5.02 11.16 -5.62
N GLU A 216 -4.59 10.00 -5.14
CA GLU A 216 -4.23 9.76 -3.75
C GLU A 216 -2.73 9.99 -3.55
N LEU A 217 -2.37 10.63 -2.44
CA LEU A 217 -0.97 10.88 -2.07
C LEU A 217 -0.54 9.87 -1.03
N LEU A 218 0.26 8.88 -1.43
CA LEU A 218 0.72 7.80 -0.54
C LEU A 218 2.22 7.90 -0.26
N TYR A 219 2.66 7.32 0.87
CA TYR A 219 4.06 7.33 1.28
C TYR A 219 4.53 5.95 1.75
N PHE A 220 5.33 5.26 0.94
CA PHE A 220 5.93 3.99 1.34
C PHE A 220 7.33 4.21 1.92
N ILE A 221 7.40 4.56 3.21
CA ILE A 221 8.66 4.90 3.87
C ILE A 221 9.35 3.62 4.38
N PRO A 222 10.59 3.29 3.98
CA PRO A 222 11.27 2.03 4.34
C PRO A 222 11.84 2.01 5.78
N LYS A 223 11.02 2.41 6.77
CA LYS A 223 11.35 2.46 8.20
C LYS A 223 10.67 1.33 8.97
N PRO A 224 11.24 0.88 10.11
CA PRO A 224 10.65 -0.19 10.92
C PRO A 224 9.21 0.06 11.34
N ASP A 225 8.86 1.31 11.65
CA ASP A 225 7.50 1.66 12.08
C ASP A 225 6.45 1.44 10.97
N PHE A 226 6.89 1.46 9.70
CA PHE A 226 6.06 1.23 8.52
C PHE A 226 6.15 -0.22 8.03
N ASP A 227 6.97 -1.08 8.66
CA ASP A 227 7.02 -2.50 8.33
C ASP A 227 5.75 -3.19 8.84
N LEU A 228 5.16 -4.02 7.99
CA LEU A 228 4.09 -4.92 8.34
C LEU A 228 4.65 -6.32 8.56
#